data_AF-A0A4Q7U2S8-F1
#
_entry.id   AF-A0A4Q7U2S8-F1
#
_cell.length_a   1.000
_cell.length_b   1.000
_cell.length_c   1.000
_cell.angle_alpha   90.00
_cell.angle_beta   90.00
_cell.angle_gamma   90.00
#
_symmetry.space_group_name_H-M   'P 1'
#
loop_
_entity.id
_entity.type
_entity.pdbx_description
1 polymer ?
#
loop_
_entity_poly.entity_id
_entity_poly.type
_entity_poly.pdbx_seq_one_letter_code
_entity_poly.pdbx_strand_id
1 'polypeptide(L)'
;MLRYIVERISDGKFLELELPISVSGAGQALCGAGRFSGTVVPVADAYRFAGTDQLIDPYATFIHEEADGVIRGTWVVTRSEVDGFDWKIEGAGFSSPLSGHPYEGEYRGVKVDMASVVRELWGSLQRFTSSRFGVTVEGMTGVVRGTDSDEKAAAAKLVWETAKQVHKVAADKRKAKYAELKKRSAPYDAQIKRLNDEAKPLRDAYAAVVKQQKPARDAYTALNKERALKRDAYNALVKAKAPDAQIAAAKAAVDAMKEPIDAQAEVVKALNPVREAAKAPVDTKNAQIKVVLANKAVVIEPLRAQYEALKEAEEAPKEALDLAKDKHDAAKEQAQKDGGAWKILWWDTPDSSQEMQEAIDEAGWEWYEWSGWNADRTRVLKQIRLVPRVGRRQTNLRFVGEANIIEPVVVESDVSQYANTVLAIGAGEGRDALRVTVGATDTRRRKLVAVDMKHITRKASLEVAARAELRRRMRRLSVDAIRVDASHPNAEKGTFGVGDEILIDAEIEHLGRVRLWRRIEEIEWIGLDEADLKLGDV
;
A
#
# COMPACT_ATOMS: atom_id res chain seq x y z
N MET A 1 -35.72 -2.43 -44.38
CA MET A 1 -34.81 -1.68 -45.28
C MET A 1 -33.56 -1.33 -44.49
N LEU A 2 -32.38 -1.63 -45.03
CA LEU A 2 -31.08 -1.33 -44.42
C LEU A 2 -30.65 0.08 -44.84
N ARG A 3 -30.22 0.91 -43.89
CA ARG A 3 -29.63 2.24 -44.16
C ARG A 3 -28.51 2.57 -43.18
N TYR A 4 -27.67 3.52 -43.56
CA TYR A 4 -26.55 3.99 -42.76
C TYR A 4 -26.71 5.49 -42.46
N ILE A 5 -26.62 5.84 -41.18
CA ILE A 5 -26.82 7.21 -40.68
C ILE A 5 -25.49 7.76 -40.19
N VAL A 6 -25.17 9.00 -40.56
CA VAL A 6 -24.00 9.73 -40.08
C VAL A 6 -24.43 10.72 -38.98
N GLU A 7 -23.84 10.59 -37.80
CA GLU A 7 -24.05 11.47 -36.65
C GLU A 7 -22.73 12.17 -36.29
N ARG A 8 -22.77 13.49 -36.06
CA ARG A 8 -21.61 14.21 -35.54
C ARG A 8 -21.48 14.01 -34.02
N ILE A 9 -20.28 13.65 -33.56
CA ILE A 9 -20.03 13.30 -32.16
C ILE A 9 -20.22 14.51 -31.22
N SER A 10 -19.76 15.69 -31.62
CA SER A 10 -19.70 16.86 -30.72
C SER A 10 -21.06 17.40 -30.28
N ASP A 11 -22.09 17.31 -31.12
CA ASP A 11 -23.43 17.83 -30.85
C ASP A 11 -24.57 16.82 -31.08
N GLY A 12 -24.26 15.60 -31.54
CA GLY A 12 -25.23 14.56 -31.84
C GLY A 12 -26.11 14.86 -33.05
N LYS A 13 -25.74 15.83 -33.88
CA LYS A 13 -26.54 16.20 -35.06
C LYS A 13 -26.38 15.14 -36.15
N PHE A 14 -27.49 14.65 -36.69
CA PHE A 14 -27.47 13.83 -37.90
C PHE A 14 -27.06 14.68 -39.11
N LEU A 15 -26.00 14.26 -39.79
CA LEU A 15 -25.46 14.91 -40.97
C LEU A 15 -26.06 14.31 -42.25
N GLU A 16 -26.26 12.99 -42.25
CA GLU A 16 -26.86 12.22 -43.35
C GLU A 16 -27.66 11.06 -42.74
N LEU A 17 -28.86 10.79 -43.25
CA LEU A 17 -29.72 9.70 -42.77
C LEU A 17 -29.68 8.47 -43.69
N GLU A 18 -29.24 8.65 -44.93
CA GLU A 18 -29.19 7.60 -45.96
C GLU A 18 -27.85 7.66 -46.72
N LEU A 19 -26.76 7.36 -46.01
CA LEU A 19 -25.42 7.35 -46.60
C LEU A 19 -25.36 6.24 -47.68
N PRO A 20 -25.03 6.57 -48.95
CA PRO A 20 -24.92 5.59 -50.03
C PRO A 20 -23.58 4.85 -49.95
N ILE A 21 -23.41 4.06 -48.90
CA ILE A 21 -22.20 3.27 -48.64
C ILE A 21 -22.37 1.81 -49.05
N SER A 22 -21.39 1.29 -49.76
CA SER A 22 -21.20 -0.14 -49.98
C SER A 22 -20.37 -0.69 -48.83
N VAL A 23 -21.00 -1.40 -47.89
CA VAL A 23 -20.33 -1.93 -46.70
C VAL A 23 -19.64 -3.25 -47.03
N SER A 24 -18.33 -3.29 -46.79
CA SER A 24 -17.50 -4.48 -46.91
C SER A 24 -17.43 -5.29 -45.61
N GLY A 25 -17.66 -4.64 -44.46
CA GLY A 25 -17.69 -5.29 -43.16
C GLY A 25 -18.40 -4.45 -42.10
N ALA A 26 -19.32 -5.04 -41.35
CA ALA A 26 -19.98 -4.42 -40.21
C ALA A 26 -20.04 -5.42 -39.05
N GLY A 27 -19.23 -5.20 -38.02
CA GLY A 27 -18.99 -6.18 -36.99
C GLY A 27 -19.17 -5.69 -35.56
N GLN A 28 -19.37 -6.65 -34.67
CA GLN A 28 -19.50 -6.50 -33.23
C GLN A 28 -18.53 -7.46 -32.53
N ALA A 29 -18.08 -7.09 -31.33
CA ALA A 29 -17.21 -7.92 -30.52
C ALA A 29 -17.74 -8.02 -29.08
N LEU A 30 -17.62 -9.21 -28.49
CA LEU A 30 -17.82 -9.44 -27.06
C LEU A 30 -16.65 -8.84 -26.30
N CYS A 31 -16.94 -8.01 -25.29
CA CYS A 31 -15.92 -7.33 -24.50
C CYS A 31 -14.89 -6.56 -25.35
N GLY A 32 -15.29 -5.99 -26.48
CA GLY A 32 -14.39 -5.27 -27.38
C GLY A 32 -15.12 -4.36 -28.37
N ALA A 33 -14.32 -3.59 -29.11
CA ALA A 33 -14.82 -2.72 -30.17
C ALA A 33 -15.07 -3.52 -31.46
N GLY A 34 -16.28 -3.40 -32.01
CA GLY A 34 -16.59 -3.94 -33.34
C GLY A 34 -15.80 -3.25 -34.46
N ARG A 35 -15.78 -3.82 -35.67
CA ARG A 35 -15.12 -3.23 -36.84
C ARG A 35 -16.13 -2.77 -37.89
N PHE A 36 -15.80 -1.74 -38.65
CA PHE A 36 -16.61 -1.28 -39.76
C PHE A 36 -15.72 -0.91 -40.94
N SER A 37 -16.11 -1.31 -42.15
CA SER A 37 -15.45 -0.94 -43.39
C SER A 37 -16.46 -0.80 -44.52
N GLY A 38 -16.25 0.20 -45.38
CA GLY A 38 -17.05 0.36 -46.57
C GLY A 38 -16.51 1.43 -47.51
N THR A 39 -17.14 1.53 -48.68
CA THR A 39 -16.77 2.49 -49.73
C THR A 39 -18.00 3.25 -50.19
N VAL A 40 -17.89 4.58 -50.23
CA VAL A 40 -18.90 5.46 -50.81
C VAL A 40 -18.46 5.80 -52.24
N VAL A 41 -19.31 5.50 -53.23
CA VAL A 41 -19.07 5.68 -54.68
C VAL A 41 -19.94 6.86 -55.17
N PRO A 42 -19.47 7.75 -56.08
CA PRO A 42 -19.44 9.17 -55.76
C PRO A 42 -20.74 9.94 -55.99
N VAL A 43 -21.12 10.69 -54.94
CA VAL A 43 -21.50 12.10 -55.05
C VAL A 43 -20.59 12.94 -54.13
N ALA A 44 -19.29 12.65 -54.13
CA ALA A 44 -18.31 13.27 -53.24
C ALA A 44 -18.33 14.82 -53.27
N ASP A 45 -18.70 15.43 -54.41
CA ASP A 45 -18.85 16.88 -54.53
C ASP A 45 -20.12 17.44 -53.85
N ALA A 46 -21.21 16.66 -53.72
CA ALA A 46 -22.40 17.10 -52.98
C ALA A 46 -22.18 17.04 -51.45
N TYR A 47 -21.29 16.17 -50.99
CA TYR A 47 -21.00 15.97 -49.57
C TYR A 47 -19.87 16.84 -49.02
N ARG A 48 -19.22 17.66 -49.88
CA ARG A 48 -18.24 18.68 -49.49
C ARG A 48 -18.86 20.02 -49.05
N PHE A 49 -20.18 20.19 -49.08
CA PHE A 49 -20.81 21.52 -48.96
C PHE A 49 -21.99 21.58 -47.96
N ALA A 50 -21.77 21.11 -46.73
CA ALA A 50 -22.74 21.21 -45.63
C ALA A 50 -22.19 21.90 -44.36
N GLY A 51 -21.26 22.84 -44.51
CA GLY A 51 -20.79 23.69 -43.39
C GLY A 51 -19.74 23.06 -42.46
N THR A 52 -19.18 21.91 -42.84
CA THR A 52 -17.93 21.33 -42.34
C THR A 52 -17.06 21.01 -43.55
N ASP A 53 -15.72 21.03 -43.43
CA ASP A 53 -14.82 20.74 -44.57
C ASP A 53 -15.02 19.31 -45.14
N GLN A 54 -15.62 18.39 -44.37
CA GLN A 54 -15.97 17.01 -44.77
C GLN A 54 -17.27 16.52 -44.09
N LEU A 55 -18.09 15.70 -44.77
CA LEU A 55 -19.28 15.02 -44.19
C LEU A 55 -18.89 13.97 -43.15
N ILE A 56 -17.84 13.20 -43.43
CA ILE A 56 -17.33 12.11 -42.60
C ILE A 56 -15.91 12.45 -42.19
N ASP A 57 -15.77 12.85 -40.93
CA ASP A 57 -14.51 13.28 -40.34
C ASP A 57 -14.06 12.22 -39.29
N PRO A 58 -12.85 11.64 -39.42
CA PRO A 58 -12.31 10.69 -38.46
C PRO A 58 -12.33 11.24 -37.03
N TYR A 59 -12.73 10.39 -36.08
CA TYR A 59 -12.90 10.70 -34.66
C TYR A 59 -13.89 11.83 -34.33
N ALA A 60 -14.63 12.35 -35.32
CA ALA A 60 -15.65 13.37 -35.15
C ALA A 60 -17.05 12.92 -35.61
N THR A 61 -17.16 11.74 -36.22
CA THR A 61 -18.43 11.18 -36.73
C THR A 61 -18.64 9.72 -36.31
N PHE A 62 -19.90 9.39 -36.04
CA PHE A 62 -20.40 8.02 -35.93
C PHE A 62 -21.11 7.61 -37.22
N ILE A 63 -21.04 6.32 -37.53
CA ILE A 63 -21.91 5.66 -38.50
C ILE A 63 -22.79 4.66 -37.76
N HIS A 64 -24.11 4.74 -37.99
CA HIS A 64 -25.09 3.81 -37.44
C HIS A 64 -25.66 2.93 -38.53
N GLU A 65 -25.70 1.62 -38.31
CA GLU A 65 -26.47 0.69 -39.14
C GLU A 65 -27.89 0.61 -38.58
N GLU A 66 -28.88 0.98 -39.39
CA GLU A 66 -30.29 0.78 -39.06
C GLU A 66 -30.92 -0.22 -40.03
N ALA A 67 -31.61 -1.22 -39.47
CA ALA A 67 -32.47 -2.10 -40.23
C ALA A 67 -33.81 -2.28 -39.51
N ASP A 68 -34.88 -2.06 -40.27
CA ASP A 68 -36.28 -2.25 -39.84
C ASP A 68 -36.65 -1.45 -38.58
N GLY A 69 -36.13 -0.22 -38.48
CA GLY A 69 -36.39 0.69 -37.36
C GLY A 69 -35.55 0.42 -36.12
N VAL A 70 -34.56 -0.49 -36.21
CA VAL A 70 -33.68 -0.89 -35.11
C VAL A 70 -32.23 -0.59 -35.48
N ILE A 71 -31.53 0.10 -34.60
CA ILE A 71 -30.08 0.29 -34.72
C ILE A 71 -29.39 -1.03 -34.39
N ARG A 72 -28.64 -1.58 -35.34
CA ARG A 72 -27.93 -2.86 -35.20
C ARG A 72 -26.47 -2.67 -34.82
N GLY A 73 -25.85 -1.56 -35.21
CA GLY A 73 -24.46 -1.27 -34.90
C GLY A 73 -24.16 0.22 -34.92
N THR A 74 -23.07 0.61 -34.26
CA THR A 74 -22.59 2.00 -34.21
C THR A 74 -21.08 2.00 -34.10
N TRP A 75 -20.43 2.72 -35.01
CA TRP A 75 -18.98 2.79 -35.07
C TRP A 75 -18.49 4.23 -35.15
N VAL A 76 -17.43 4.55 -34.43
CA VAL A 76 -16.65 5.76 -34.61
C VAL A 76 -15.83 5.59 -35.88
N VAL A 77 -15.87 6.57 -36.77
CA VAL A 77 -15.00 6.56 -37.95
C VAL A 77 -13.57 6.80 -37.50
N THR A 78 -12.67 5.87 -37.79
CA THR A 78 -11.24 5.95 -37.42
C THR A 78 -10.37 6.34 -38.60
N ARG A 79 -10.86 6.13 -39.83
CA ARG A 79 -10.16 6.46 -41.07
C ARG A 79 -11.14 6.86 -42.16
N SER A 80 -10.76 7.86 -42.95
CA SER A 80 -11.56 8.43 -44.03
C SER A 80 -10.59 8.84 -45.13
N GLU A 81 -10.55 8.10 -46.24
CA GLU A 81 -9.59 8.33 -47.33
C GLU A 81 -10.29 8.36 -48.69
N VAL A 82 -9.99 9.38 -49.47
CA VAL A 82 -10.47 9.50 -50.85
C VAL A 82 -9.39 8.98 -51.79
N ASP A 83 -9.71 7.90 -52.51
CA ASP A 83 -8.85 7.25 -53.50
C ASP A 83 -9.52 7.31 -54.87
N GLY A 84 -9.19 8.35 -55.65
CA GLY A 84 -9.85 8.62 -56.93
C GLY A 84 -11.32 8.97 -56.76
N PHE A 85 -12.21 8.06 -57.18
CA PHE A 85 -13.67 8.18 -57.07
C PHE A 85 -14.26 7.47 -55.85
N ASP A 86 -13.43 6.68 -55.16
CA ASP A 86 -13.86 5.87 -54.03
C ASP A 86 -13.51 6.58 -52.73
N TRP A 87 -14.50 6.76 -51.86
CA TRP A 87 -14.26 7.23 -50.50
C TRP A 87 -14.31 6.05 -49.54
N LYS A 88 -13.14 5.60 -49.11
CA LYS A 88 -12.94 4.47 -48.22
C LYS A 88 -13.07 4.92 -46.77
N ILE A 89 -13.95 4.24 -46.03
CA ILE A 89 -14.24 4.52 -44.63
C ILE A 89 -13.91 3.29 -43.81
N GLU A 90 -13.19 3.49 -42.71
CA GLU A 90 -13.00 2.49 -41.66
C GLU A 90 -13.49 3.05 -40.32
N GLY A 91 -14.05 2.18 -39.49
CA GLY A 91 -14.50 2.52 -38.16
C GLY A 91 -14.30 1.41 -37.14
N ALA A 92 -14.38 1.80 -35.88
CA ALA A 92 -14.32 0.90 -34.74
C ALA A 92 -15.49 1.16 -33.79
N GLY A 93 -15.88 0.15 -33.02
CA GLY A 93 -16.92 0.24 -32.00
C GLY A 93 -16.71 1.44 -31.08
N PHE A 94 -17.79 1.99 -30.54
CA PHE A 94 -17.72 3.25 -29.78
C PHE A 94 -16.99 3.13 -28.44
N SER A 95 -16.55 1.94 -28.03
CA SER A 95 -15.61 1.72 -26.93
C SER A 95 -14.14 1.98 -27.29
N SER A 96 -13.79 1.95 -28.59
CA SER A 96 -12.42 2.15 -29.06
C SER A 96 -11.75 3.45 -28.60
N PRO A 97 -12.45 4.59 -28.39
CA PRO A 97 -11.81 5.81 -27.91
C PRO A 97 -11.27 5.72 -26.48
N LEU A 98 -11.60 4.69 -25.69
CA LEU A 98 -10.91 4.48 -24.40
C LEU A 98 -9.49 3.94 -24.58
N SER A 99 -9.23 3.24 -25.69
CA SER A 99 -7.93 2.66 -25.97
C SER A 99 -6.93 3.77 -26.30
N GLY A 100 -5.75 3.70 -25.70
CA GLY A 100 -4.68 4.68 -25.88
C GLY A 100 -4.92 6.01 -25.15
N HIS A 101 -6.02 6.15 -24.40
CA HIS A 101 -6.33 7.36 -23.64
C HIS A 101 -5.98 7.17 -22.17
N PRO A 102 -4.94 7.86 -21.65
CA PRO A 102 -4.59 7.77 -20.25
C PRO A 102 -5.67 8.40 -19.38
N TYR A 103 -5.90 7.84 -18.20
CA TYR A 103 -6.75 8.49 -17.20
C TYR A 103 -6.03 9.74 -16.65
N GLU A 104 -6.65 10.90 -16.81
CA GLU A 104 -6.10 12.19 -16.38
C GLU A 104 -6.74 12.73 -15.09
N GLY A 105 -7.39 11.87 -14.30
CA GLY A 105 -8.03 12.23 -13.05
C GLY A 105 -7.30 11.73 -11.81
N GLU A 106 -7.89 12.01 -10.66
CA GLU A 106 -7.58 11.34 -9.41
C GLU A 106 -8.87 10.71 -8.90
N TYR A 107 -8.98 9.40 -9.05
CA TYR A 107 -10.08 8.66 -8.45
C TYR A 107 -9.63 8.03 -7.14
N ARG A 108 -10.44 8.18 -6.11
CA ARG A 108 -10.27 7.49 -4.84
C ARG A 108 -11.62 7.11 -4.27
N GLY A 109 -11.80 5.85 -3.92
CA GLY A 109 -13.04 5.42 -3.26
C GLY A 109 -12.91 4.18 -2.39
N VAL A 110 -13.84 4.09 -1.45
CA VAL A 110 -14.00 2.97 -0.51
C VAL A 110 -15.22 2.15 -0.94
N LYS A 111 -15.09 0.82 -1.02
CA LYS A 111 -16.16 -0.09 -1.47
C LYS A 111 -16.81 0.33 -2.79
N VAL A 112 -15.98 0.67 -3.77
CA VAL A 112 -16.40 1.10 -5.11
C VAL A 112 -16.79 -0.12 -5.95
N ASP A 113 -18.00 -0.12 -6.51
CA ASP A 113 -18.45 -1.13 -7.48
C ASP A 113 -17.67 -1.03 -8.80
N MET A 114 -17.31 -2.16 -9.41
CA MET A 114 -16.55 -2.16 -10.66
C MET A 114 -17.29 -1.48 -11.82
N ALA A 115 -18.63 -1.49 -11.86
CA ALA A 115 -19.36 -0.71 -12.87
C ALA A 115 -19.23 0.80 -12.66
N SER A 116 -19.07 1.25 -11.41
CA SER A 116 -18.83 2.66 -11.10
C SER A 116 -17.44 3.12 -11.54
N VAL A 117 -16.45 2.22 -11.54
CA VAL A 117 -15.15 2.47 -12.15
C VAL A 117 -15.28 2.73 -13.64
N VAL A 118 -15.97 1.84 -14.36
CA VAL A 118 -16.18 2.00 -15.81
C VAL A 118 -16.92 3.30 -16.12
N ARG A 119 -17.90 3.69 -15.28
CA ARG A 119 -18.56 5.01 -15.37
C ARG A 119 -17.63 6.18 -15.17
N GLU A 120 -16.72 6.10 -14.20
CA GLU A 120 -15.73 7.14 -13.94
C GLU A 120 -14.79 7.31 -15.12
N LEU A 121 -14.29 6.22 -15.70
CA LEU A 121 -13.40 6.25 -16.88
C LEU A 121 -14.10 6.92 -18.08
N TRP A 122 -15.34 6.53 -18.38
CA TRP A 122 -16.15 7.18 -19.41
C TRP A 122 -16.49 8.64 -19.07
N GLY A 123 -16.80 8.93 -17.81
CA GLY A 123 -17.06 10.29 -17.34
C GLY A 123 -15.84 11.20 -17.53
N SER A 124 -14.65 10.68 -17.23
CA SER A 124 -13.39 11.39 -17.40
C SER A 124 -13.07 11.64 -18.86
N LEU A 125 -13.25 10.66 -19.75
CA LEU A 125 -13.05 10.85 -21.19
C LEU A 125 -14.03 11.90 -21.74
N GLN A 126 -15.30 11.82 -21.36
CA GLN A 126 -16.36 12.68 -21.90
C GLN A 126 -16.46 14.07 -21.24
N ARG A 127 -15.59 14.40 -20.28
CA ARG A 127 -15.54 15.74 -19.64
C ARG A 127 -15.06 16.82 -20.61
N PHE A 128 -14.30 16.43 -21.62
CA PHE A 128 -13.80 17.34 -22.65
C PHE A 128 -14.86 17.54 -23.73
N THR A 129 -15.12 18.79 -24.11
CA THR A 129 -16.14 19.15 -25.11
C THR A 129 -15.92 18.42 -26.45
N SER A 130 -14.66 18.21 -26.85
CA SER A 130 -14.27 17.49 -28.07
C SER A 130 -14.37 15.96 -27.96
N SER A 131 -14.60 15.42 -26.77
CA SER A 131 -14.60 13.98 -26.48
C SER A 131 -15.93 13.51 -25.88
N ARG A 132 -17.00 14.28 -26.09
CA ARG A 132 -18.34 13.97 -25.58
C ARG A 132 -19.05 12.94 -26.47
N PHE A 133 -18.69 11.67 -26.36
CA PHE A 133 -19.21 10.58 -27.19
C PHE A 133 -20.68 10.21 -26.93
N GLY A 134 -21.28 10.70 -25.83
CA GLY A 134 -22.67 10.37 -25.47
C GLY A 134 -22.87 8.93 -25.00
N VAL A 135 -21.77 8.23 -24.69
CA VAL A 135 -21.77 6.87 -24.17
C VAL A 135 -22.15 6.86 -22.69
N THR A 136 -22.99 5.91 -22.34
CA THR A 136 -23.41 5.65 -20.95
C THR A 136 -23.10 4.22 -20.56
N VAL A 137 -22.94 3.95 -19.25
CA VAL A 137 -22.61 2.62 -18.74
C VAL A 137 -23.76 2.12 -17.87
N GLU A 138 -24.32 0.97 -18.26
CA GLU A 138 -25.48 0.34 -17.62
C GLU A 138 -25.07 -0.96 -16.89
N GLY A 139 -25.70 -1.24 -15.74
CA GLY A 139 -25.44 -2.43 -14.92
C GLY A 139 -24.72 -2.14 -13.60
N MET A 140 -24.73 -3.09 -12.67
CA MET A 140 -23.98 -3.01 -11.39
C MET A 140 -23.38 -4.36 -11.10
N THR A 141 -22.08 -4.43 -10.81
CA THR A 141 -21.41 -5.74 -10.68
C THR A 141 -21.68 -6.43 -9.34
N GLY A 142 -21.96 -5.64 -8.29
CA GLY A 142 -22.01 -6.11 -6.90
C GLY A 142 -20.63 -6.44 -6.32
N VAL A 143 -19.57 -6.36 -7.13
CA VAL A 143 -18.18 -6.61 -6.71
C VAL A 143 -17.54 -5.27 -6.42
N VAL A 144 -17.21 -5.06 -5.14
CA VAL A 144 -16.66 -3.78 -4.66
C VAL A 144 -15.17 -3.86 -4.31
N ARG A 145 -14.41 -2.78 -4.53
CA ARG A 145 -12.99 -2.66 -4.18
C ARG A 145 -12.71 -1.47 -3.27
N GLY A 146 -11.63 -1.53 -2.50
CA GLY A 146 -11.17 -0.48 -1.60
C GLY A 146 -11.69 -0.59 -0.16
N THR A 147 -10.83 -0.29 0.81
CA THR A 147 -11.10 -0.25 2.24
C THR A 147 -10.99 1.19 2.79
N ASP A 148 -11.51 1.44 3.99
CA ASP A 148 -11.37 2.72 4.70
C ASP A 148 -10.03 2.85 5.44
N SER A 149 -9.10 1.92 5.23
CA SER A 149 -7.84 1.84 5.99
C SER A 149 -6.93 3.06 5.78
N ASP A 150 -6.94 3.65 4.58
CA ASP A 150 -6.20 4.90 4.32
C ASP A 150 -6.75 6.08 5.14
N GLU A 151 -8.08 6.16 5.28
CA GLU A 151 -8.73 7.23 6.06
C GLU A 151 -8.43 7.07 7.55
N LYS A 152 -8.47 5.82 8.04
CA LYS A 152 -8.05 5.49 9.41
C LYS A 152 -6.58 5.82 9.67
N ALA A 153 -5.69 5.53 8.72
CA ALA A 153 -4.27 5.88 8.82
C ALA A 153 -4.07 7.40 8.85
N ALA A 154 -4.78 8.14 7.99
CA ALA A 154 -4.73 9.61 7.97
C ALA A 154 -5.25 10.22 9.29
N ALA A 155 -6.37 9.71 9.82
CA ALA A 155 -6.91 10.14 11.10
C ALA A 155 -5.96 9.83 12.26
N ALA A 156 -5.37 8.64 12.29
CA ALA A 156 -4.39 8.25 13.30
C ALA A 156 -3.12 9.12 13.24
N LYS A 157 -2.68 9.50 12.03
CA LYS A 157 -1.55 10.42 11.83
C LYS A 157 -1.81 11.80 12.46
N LEU A 158 -3.02 12.34 12.29
CA LEU A 158 -3.40 13.63 12.88
C LEU A 158 -3.34 13.58 14.42
N VAL A 159 -3.85 12.50 15.01
CA VAL A 159 -3.79 12.25 16.46
C VAL A 159 -2.35 12.16 16.95
N TRP A 160 -1.51 11.40 16.24
CA TRP A 160 -0.07 11.27 16.55
C TRP A 160 0.67 12.60 16.48
N GLU A 161 0.47 13.40 15.43
CA GLU A 161 1.11 14.72 15.32
C GLU A 161 0.63 15.68 16.41
N THR A 162 -0.64 15.64 16.80
CA THR A 162 -1.15 16.42 17.94
C THR A 162 -0.49 15.98 19.25
N ALA A 163 -0.42 14.68 19.54
CA ALA A 163 0.24 14.15 20.73
C ALA A 163 1.74 14.52 20.78
N LYS A 164 2.40 14.50 19.62
CA LYS A 164 3.81 14.89 19.47
C LYS A 164 4.04 16.36 19.80
N GLN A 165 3.15 17.27 19.38
CA GLN A 165 3.24 18.68 19.74
C GLN A 165 3.02 18.89 21.24
N VAL A 166 2.04 18.20 21.85
CA VAL A 166 1.78 18.27 23.29
C VAL A 166 3.00 17.80 24.10
N HIS A 167 3.57 16.64 23.74
CA HIS A 167 4.78 16.12 24.38
C HIS A 167 5.97 17.08 24.20
N LYS A 168 6.16 17.66 23.01
CA LYS A 168 7.22 18.64 22.75
C LYS A 168 7.12 19.84 23.70
N VAL A 169 5.93 20.42 23.85
CA VAL A 169 5.70 21.55 24.76
C VAL A 169 6.03 21.18 26.22
N ALA A 170 5.64 19.98 26.67
CA ALA A 170 5.96 19.50 28.01
C ALA A 170 7.48 19.31 28.21
N ALA A 171 8.14 18.64 27.25
CA ALA A 171 9.58 18.41 27.29
C ALA A 171 10.40 19.71 27.26
N ASP A 172 9.97 20.71 26.48
CA ASP A 172 10.62 22.01 26.41
C ASP A 172 10.49 22.78 27.73
N LYS A 173 9.33 22.72 28.40
CA LYS A 173 9.16 23.29 29.76
C LYS A 173 10.12 22.64 30.76
N ARG A 174 10.24 21.30 30.77
CA ARG A 174 11.18 20.59 31.65
C ARG A 174 12.63 20.99 31.35
N LYS A 175 13.04 21.01 30.09
CA LYS A 175 14.39 21.40 29.66
C LYS A 175 14.72 22.84 30.08
N ALA A 176 13.79 23.77 29.89
CA ALA A 176 13.96 25.16 30.32
C ALA A 176 14.16 25.25 31.83
N LYS A 177 13.39 24.49 32.63
CA LYS A 177 13.54 24.47 34.09
C LYS A 177 14.87 23.85 34.54
N TYR A 178 15.31 22.79 33.88
CA TYR A 178 16.63 22.20 34.14
C TYR A 178 17.77 23.18 33.85
N ALA A 179 17.68 23.92 32.74
CA ALA A 179 18.64 24.95 32.40
C ALA A 179 18.68 26.08 33.45
N GLU A 180 17.51 26.50 33.95
CA GLU A 180 17.41 27.46 35.05
C GLU A 180 18.08 26.92 36.33
N LEU A 181 17.81 25.67 36.71
CA LEU A 181 18.41 25.02 37.88
C LEU A 181 19.94 25.01 37.77
N LYS A 182 20.48 24.61 36.62
CA LYS A 182 21.93 24.60 36.36
C LYS A 182 22.54 26.01 36.44
N LYS A 183 21.85 27.01 35.88
CA LYS A 183 22.29 28.42 35.93
C LYS A 183 22.32 28.94 37.36
N ARG A 184 21.32 28.60 38.18
CA ARG A 184 21.22 29.00 39.59
C ARG A 184 22.22 28.28 40.49
N SER A 185 22.59 27.03 40.17
CA SER A 185 23.54 26.25 40.99
C SER A 185 25.00 26.66 40.75
N ALA A 186 25.33 27.06 39.52
CA ALA A 186 26.69 27.39 39.08
C ALA A 186 27.50 28.32 40.01
N PRO A 187 26.98 29.45 40.54
CA PRO A 187 27.77 30.31 41.43
C PRO A 187 28.13 29.62 42.76
N TYR A 188 27.22 28.82 43.32
CA TYR A 188 27.48 28.05 44.53
C TYR A 188 28.48 26.95 44.28
N ASP A 189 28.37 26.25 43.15
CA ASP A 189 29.32 25.20 42.75
C ASP A 189 30.74 25.76 42.59
N ALA A 190 30.87 26.94 41.97
CA ALA A 190 32.13 27.66 41.86
C ALA A 190 32.69 28.08 43.23
N GLN A 191 31.84 28.59 44.13
CA GLN A 191 32.25 29.00 45.47
C GLN A 191 32.70 27.80 46.32
N ILE A 192 31.96 26.68 46.28
CA ILE A 192 32.32 25.43 46.96
C ILE A 192 33.64 24.89 46.43
N LYS A 193 33.85 24.92 45.10
CA LYS A 193 35.11 24.51 44.48
C LYS A 193 36.26 25.36 45.01
N ARG A 194 36.13 26.69 44.98
CA ARG A 194 37.15 27.62 45.51
C ARG A 194 37.47 27.35 46.98
N LEU A 195 36.46 27.18 47.83
CA LEU A 195 36.66 26.89 49.26
C LEU A 195 37.34 25.54 49.48
N ASN A 196 37.05 24.53 48.67
CA ASN A 196 37.74 23.24 48.72
C ASN A 196 39.21 23.35 48.28
N ASP A 197 39.48 24.12 47.22
CA ASP A 197 40.83 24.39 46.75
C ASP A 197 41.66 25.13 47.82
N GLU A 198 41.07 26.11 48.52
CA GLU A 198 41.67 26.81 49.67
C GLU A 198 41.83 25.90 50.90
N ALA A 199 40.91 24.97 51.14
CA ALA A 199 40.97 24.04 52.27
C ALA A 199 42.00 22.92 52.06
N LYS A 200 42.32 22.57 50.82
CA LYS A 200 43.25 21.49 50.46
C LYS A 200 44.64 21.65 51.11
N PRO A 201 45.39 22.76 50.92
CA PRO A 201 46.69 22.92 51.55
C PRO A 201 46.62 22.92 53.08
N LEU A 202 45.51 23.40 53.67
CA LEU A 202 45.30 23.36 55.11
C LEU A 202 45.08 21.94 55.62
N ARG A 203 44.33 21.11 54.88
CA ARG A 203 44.14 19.68 55.18
C ARG A 203 45.46 18.93 55.06
N ASP A 204 46.26 19.23 54.04
CA ASP A 204 47.58 18.63 53.84
C ASP A 204 48.54 19.00 54.98
N ALA A 205 48.54 20.27 55.41
CA ALA A 205 49.31 20.74 56.56
C ALA A 205 48.87 20.08 57.88
N TYR A 206 47.55 19.99 58.13
CA TYR A 206 47.01 19.28 59.29
C TYR A 206 47.38 17.78 59.26
N ALA A 207 47.28 17.13 58.10
CA ALA A 207 47.67 15.73 57.94
C ALA A 207 49.18 15.52 58.20
N ALA A 208 50.03 16.46 57.79
CA ALA A 208 51.46 16.45 58.07
C ALA A 208 51.75 16.56 59.58
N VAL A 209 51.07 17.46 60.30
CA VAL A 209 51.18 17.57 61.76
C VAL A 209 50.72 16.28 62.45
N VAL A 210 49.58 15.71 62.04
CA VAL A 210 49.10 14.41 62.57
C VAL A 210 50.12 13.30 62.31
N LYS A 211 50.74 13.27 61.13
CA LYS A 211 51.79 12.31 60.78
C LYS A 211 53.05 12.48 61.64
N GLN A 212 53.47 13.71 61.94
CA GLN A 212 54.61 14.01 62.82
C GLN A 212 54.35 13.60 64.28
N GLN A 213 53.10 13.65 64.74
CA GLN A 213 52.72 13.24 66.10
C GLN A 213 52.57 11.74 66.27
N LYS A 214 52.39 11.01 65.17
CA LYS A 214 52.13 9.57 65.17
C LYS A 214 53.20 8.78 65.95
N PRO A 215 54.52 8.95 65.73
CA PRO A 215 55.54 8.22 66.47
C PRO A 215 55.47 8.45 67.99
N ALA A 216 55.21 9.69 68.42
CA ALA A 216 55.12 10.02 69.83
C ALA A 216 53.88 9.38 70.49
N ARG A 217 52.75 9.33 69.78
CA ARG A 217 51.53 8.66 70.22
C ARG A 217 51.65 7.14 70.20
N ASP A 218 52.30 6.57 69.19
CA ASP A 218 52.56 5.14 69.08
C ASP A 218 53.49 4.69 70.22
N ALA A 219 54.54 5.47 70.54
CA ALA A 219 55.42 5.24 71.69
C ALA A 219 54.68 5.32 73.03
N TYR A 220 53.83 6.33 73.23
CA TYR A 220 52.97 6.44 74.41
C TYR A 220 52.05 5.22 74.57
N THR A 221 51.43 4.78 73.46
CA THR A 221 50.55 3.62 73.44
C THR A 221 51.32 2.33 73.72
N ALA A 222 52.52 2.18 73.16
CA ALA A 222 53.39 1.03 73.39
C ALA A 222 53.84 0.93 74.85
N LEU A 223 54.26 2.04 75.48
CA LEU A 223 54.64 2.08 76.89
C LEU A 223 53.46 1.73 77.82
N ASN A 224 52.26 2.24 77.52
CA ASN A 224 51.06 1.87 78.28
C ASN A 224 50.71 0.39 78.12
N LYS A 225 50.89 -0.18 76.92
CA LYS A 225 50.71 -1.62 76.67
C LYS A 225 51.74 -2.45 77.43
N GLU A 226 53.01 -2.03 77.46
CA GLU A 226 54.06 -2.71 78.22
C GLU A 226 53.80 -2.65 79.74
N ARG A 227 53.37 -1.49 80.26
CA ARG A 227 52.94 -1.37 81.66
C ARG A 227 51.75 -2.27 81.99
N ALA A 228 50.78 -2.40 81.07
CA ALA A 228 49.67 -3.33 81.24
C ALA A 228 50.17 -4.79 81.37
N LEU A 229 51.07 -5.23 80.48
CA LEU A 229 51.67 -6.57 80.56
C LEU A 229 52.44 -6.81 81.86
N LYS A 230 53.25 -5.84 82.30
CA LYS A 230 53.97 -5.92 83.59
C LYS A 230 53.00 -5.95 84.78
N ARG A 231 51.90 -5.20 84.70
CA ARG A 231 50.84 -5.21 85.72
C ARG A 231 50.13 -6.55 85.78
N ASP A 232 49.86 -7.16 84.64
CA ASP A 232 49.25 -8.50 84.58
C ASP A 232 50.21 -9.56 85.15
N ALA A 233 51.50 -9.47 84.87
CA ALA A 233 52.53 -10.34 85.46
C ALA A 233 52.64 -10.15 87.00
N TYR A 234 52.63 -8.91 87.49
CA TYR A 234 52.56 -8.61 88.92
C TYR A 234 51.31 -9.21 89.56
N ASN A 235 50.13 -8.99 88.97
CA ASN A 235 48.86 -9.55 89.47
C ASN A 235 48.86 -11.08 89.49
N ALA A 236 49.48 -11.72 88.49
CA ALA A 236 49.62 -13.17 88.42
C ALA A 236 50.52 -13.71 89.55
N LEU A 237 51.65 -13.05 89.85
CA LEU A 237 52.54 -13.43 90.95
C LEU A 237 51.90 -13.25 92.33
N VAL A 238 51.16 -12.15 92.52
CA VAL A 238 50.35 -11.92 93.73
C VAL A 238 49.31 -13.03 93.91
N LYS A 239 48.60 -13.39 92.84
CA LYS A 239 47.61 -14.48 92.86
C LYS A 239 48.24 -15.84 93.14
N ALA A 240 49.46 -16.08 92.66
CA ALA A 240 50.21 -17.32 92.86
C ALA A 240 50.91 -17.43 94.22
N LYS A 241 50.85 -16.40 95.08
CA LYS A 241 51.58 -16.33 96.36
C LYS A 241 53.10 -16.59 96.21
N ALA A 242 53.67 -16.03 95.14
CA ALA A 242 55.12 -16.10 94.90
C ALA A 242 55.90 -15.46 96.07
N PRO A 243 57.20 -15.78 96.26
CA PRO A 243 58.03 -15.15 97.29
C PRO A 243 57.95 -13.62 97.25
N ASP A 244 57.89 -12.98 98.42
CA ASP A 244 57.70 -11.52 98.53
C ASP A 244 58.73 -10.71 97.73
N ALA A 245 59.96 -11.22 97.60
CA ALA A 245 61.00 -10.64 96.76
C ALA A 245 60.61 -10.58 95.26
N GLN A 246 59.90 -11.58 94.75
CA GLN A 246 59.44 -11.63 93.36
C GLN A 246 58.23 -10.71 93.13
N ILE A 247 57.31 -10.64 94.09
CA ILE A 247 56.16 -9.71 94.05
C ILE A 247 56.65 -8.26 94.11
N ALA A 248 57.62 -7.96 94.99
CA ALA A 248 58.23 -6.65 95.10
C ALA A 248 58.98 -6.25 93.82
N ALA A 249 59.73 -7.18 93.20
CA ALA A 249 60.41 -6.94 91.94
C ALA A 249 59.43 -6.68 90.78
N ALA A 250 58.34 -7.43 90.69
CA ALA A 250 57.31 -7.23 89.66
C ALA A 250 56.55 -5.91 89.87
N LYS A 251 56.27 -5.53 91.11
CA LYS A 251 55.67 -4.23 91.45
C LYS A 251 56.61 -3.08 91.07
N ALA A 252 57.89 -3.19 91.42
CA ALA A 252 58.92 -2.22 91.03
C ALA A 252 59.03 -2.10 89.51
N ALA A 253 58.86 -3.19 88.75
CA ALA A 253 58.85 -3.15 87.29
C ALA A 253 57.60 -2.44 86.69
N VAL A 254 56.44 -2.50 87.36
CA VAL A 254 55.25 -1.72 86.99
C VAL A 254 55.43 -0.24 87.31
N ASP A 255 55.96 0.05 88.50
CA ASP A 255 56.19 1.41 88.98
C ASP A 255 57.29 2.11 88.16
N ALA A 256 58.32 1.39 87.72
CA ALA A 256 59.37 1.88 86.83
C ALA A 256 58.85 2.31 85.44
N MET A 257 57.67 1.84 85.02
CA MET A 257 57.04 2.29 83.77
C MET A 257 56.31 3.63 83.92
N LYS A 258 56.12 4.13 85.14
CA LYS A 258 55.40 5.38 85.39
C LYS A 258 56.13 6.57 84.78
N GLU A 259 57.40 6.74 85.10
CA GLU A 259 58.23 7.85 84.59
C GLU A 259 58.30 7.92 83.05
N PRO A 260 58.60 6.84 82.30
CA PRO A 260 58.63 6.91 80.84
C PRO A 260 57.25 7.19 80.22
N ILE A 261 56.16 6.72 80.85
CA ILE A 261 54.80 7.03 80.40
C ILE A 261 54.47 8.50 80.65
N ASP A 262 54.78 9.03 81.83
CA ASP A 262 54.50 10.42 82.19
C ASP A 262 55.35 11.37 81.32
N ALA A 263 56.61 11.04 81.07
CA ALA A 263 57.48 11.76 80.13
C ALA A 263 56.89 11.78 78.71
N GLN A 264 56.46 10.63 78.20
CA GLN A 264 55.87 10.53 76.87
C GLN A 264 54.47 11.17 76.79
N ALA A 265 53.70 11.15 77.89
CA ALA A 265 52.42 11.84 78.01
C ALA A 265 52.59 13.35 77.87
N GLU A 266 53.59 13.93 78.54
CA GLU A 266 53.91 15.36 78.41
C GLU A 266 54.36 15.72 76.99
N VAL A 267 55.09 14.84 76.29
CA VAL A 267 55.42 15.02 74.85
C VAL A 267 54.15 15.05 73.99
N VAL A 268 53.23 14.10 74.17
CA VAL A 268 51.96 14.09 73.41
C VAL A 268 51.10 15.31 73.74
N LYS A 269 51.05 15.70 75.01
CA LYS A 269 50.30 16.86 75.51
C LYS A 269 50.86 18.17 74.95
N ALA A 270 52.18 18.31 74.86
CA ALA A 270 52.85 19.47 74.25
C ALA A 270 52.59 19.58 72.74
N LEU A 271 52.37 18.45 72.06
CA LEU A 271 52.06 18.41 70.61
C LEU A 271 50.58 18.71 70.30
N ASN A 272 49.64 18.41 71.20
CA ASN A 272 48.22 18.69 71.01
C ASN A 272 47.88 20.15 70.60
N PRO A 273 48.42 21.22 71.22
CA PRO A 273 48.12 22.59 70.79
C PRO A 273 48.55 22.87 69.35
N VAL A 274 49.64 22.26 68.87
CA VAL A 274 50.09 22.38 67.46
C VAL A 274 49.09 21.73 66.50
N ARG A 275 48.54 20.58 66.89
CA ARG A 275 47.49 19.89 66.11
C ARG A 275 46.20 20.68 66.08
N GLU A 276 45.75 21.20 67.21
CA GLU A 276 44.51 22.01 67.27
C GLU A 276 44.68 23.33 66.52
N ALA A 277 45.85 23.97 66.60
CA ALA A 277 46.17 25.15 65.80
C ALA A 277 46.16 24.87 64.28
N ALA A 278 46.65 23.70 63.84
CA ALA A 278 46.59 23.29 62.43
C ALA A 278 45.16 22.89 61.99
N LYS A 279 44.32 22.41 62.91
CA LYS A 279 42.94 21.98 62.65
C LYS A 279 41.96 23.15 62.55
N ALA A 280 42.11 24.16 63.40
CA ALA A 280 41.24 25.33 63.44
C ALA A 280 40.96 26.00 62.07
N PRO A 281 41.96 26.26 61.20
CA PRO A 281 41.69 26.84 59.88
C PRO A 281 40.96 25.87 58.93
N VAL A 282 41.19 24.55 59.06
CA VAL A 282 40.45 23.51 58.31
C VAL A 282 38.98 23.50 58.73
N ASP A 283 38.71 23.52 60.04
CA ASP A 283 37.35 23.53 60.58
C ASP A 283 36.61 24.81 60.16
N THR A 284 37.31 25.96 60.15
CA THR A 284 36.76 27.23 59.65
C THR A 284 36.34 27.14 58.18
N LYS A 285 37.19 26.58 57.31
CA LYS A 285 36.84 26.40 55.88
C LYS A 285 35.71 25.40 55.67
N ASN A 286 35.70 24.30 56.42
CA ASN A 286 34.60 23.33 56.36
C ASN A 286 33.27 23.95 56.81
N ALA A 287 33.28 24.80 57.84
CA ALA A 287 32.09 25.54 58.25
C ALA A 287 31.60 26.50 57.15
N GLN A 288 32.51 27.20 56.47
CA GLN A 288 32.15 28.05 55.32
C GLN A 288 31.52 27.23 54.19
N ILE A 289 32.09 26.07 53.83
CA ILE A 289 31.52 25.17 52.82
C ILE A 289 30.11 24.73 53.23
N LYS A 290 29.90 24.39 54.51
CA LYS A 290 28.59 23.99 55.03
C LYS A 290 27.55 25.10 54.88
N VAL A 291 27.92 26.36 55.15
CA VAL A 291 27.03 27.52 54.97
C VAL A 291 26.68 27.71 53.49
N VAL A 292 27.66 27.62 52.58
CA VAL A 292 27.40 27.75 51.13
C VAL A 292 26.50 26.62 50.62
N LEU A 293 26.67 25.40 51.12
CA LEU A 293 25.78 24.27 50.82
C LEU A 293 24.36 24.50 51.33
N ALA A 294 24.20 25.01 52.54
CA ALA A 294 22.88 25.35 53.09
C ALA A 294 22.19 26.45 52.25
N ASN A 295 22.92 27.50 51.88
CA ASN A 295 22.40 28.57 51.03
C ASN A 295 22.04 28.06 49.62
N LYS A 296 22.86 27.15 49.06
CA LYS A 296 22.56 26.48 47.79
C LYS A 296 21.26 25.69 47.90
N ALA A 297 21.08 24.91 48.97
CA ALA A 297 19.87 24.11 49.18
C ALA A 297 18.62 24.99 49.19
N VAL A 298 18.62 26.10 49.95
CA VAL A 298 17.50 27.05 50.03
C VAL A 298 17.07 27.57 48.65
N VAL A 299 18.02 27.83 47.75
CA VAL A 299 17.72 28.34 46.40
C VAL A 299 17.35 27.23 45.41
N ILE A 300 17.99 26.06 45.50
CA ILE A 300 17.87 25.00 44.50
C ILE A 300 16.73 24.03 44.78
N GLU A 301 16.42 23.74 46.04
CA GLU A 301 15.33 22.81 46.40
C GLU A 301 13.96 23.19 45.80
N PRO A 302 13.47 24.43 45.85
CA PRO A 302 12.19 24.77 45.23
C PRO A 302 12.23 24.60 43.70
N LEU A 303 13.35 24.90 43.04
CA LEU A 303 13.52 24.70 41.61
C LEU A 303 13.59 23.22 41.23
N ARG A 304 14.20 22.40 42.09
CA ARG A 304 14.26 20.95 41.94
C ARG A 304 12.87 20.33 42.08
N ALA A 305 12.08 20.77 43.06
CA ALA A 305 10.70 20.32 43.21
C ALA A 305 9.86 20.66 41.96
N GLN A 306 10.00 21.88 41.41
CA GLN A 306 9.34 22.26 40.15
C GLN A 306 9.81 21.43 38.95
N TYR A 307 11.10 21.11 38.88
CA TYR A 307 11.64 20.24 37.84
C TYR A 307 11.07 18.82 37.92
N GLU A 308 11.01 18.23 39.12
CA GLU A 308 10.45 16.89 39.30
C GLU A 308 8.95 16.88 38.97
N ALA A 309 8.18 17.91 39.37
CA ALA A 309 6.78 18.04 39.00
C ALA A 309 6.58 18.15 37.48
N LEU A 310 7.45 18.88 36.77
CA LEU A 310 7.41 18.97 35.30
C LEU A 310 7.81 17.65 34.63
N LYS A 311 8.73 16.89 35.23
CA LYS A 311 9.13 15.57 34.75
C LYS A 311 7.98 14.57 34.89
N GLU A 312 7.29 14.58 36.03
CA GLU A 312 6.10 13.75 36.26
C GLU A 312 4.95 14.13 35.30
N ALA A 313 4.76 15.43 35.05
CA ALA A 313 3.80 15.93 34.07
C ALA A 313 4.15 15.62 32.59
N GLU A 314 5.41 15.26 32.27
CA GLU A 314 5.85 14.87 30.91
C GLU A 314 5.51 13.41 30.59
N GLU A 315 5.40 12.54 31.59
CA GLU A 315 5.14 11.10 31.38
C GLU A 315 3.77 10.86 30.71
N ALA A 316 2.70 11.53 31.15
CA ALA A 316 1.37 11.35 30.54
C ALA A 316 1.32 11.76 29.04
N PRO A 317 1.84 12.93 28.61
CA PRO A 317 2.01 13.26 27.19
C PRO A 317 2.87 12.27 26.41
N LYS A 318 3.91 11.71 27.03
CA LYS A 318 4.78 10.72 26.40
C LYS A 318 4.07 9.40 26.17
N GLU A 319 3.36 8.88 27.16
CA GLU A 319 2.52 7.68 27.02
C GLU A 319 1.45 7.88 25.93
N ALA A 320 0.81 9.05 25.90
CA ALA A 320 -0.15 9.40 24.86
C ALA A 320 0.48 9.45 23.46
N LEU A 321 1.72 9.96 23.34
CA LEU A 321 2.49 9.96 22.09
C LEU A 321 2.82 8.54 21.63
N ASP A 322 3.32 7.70 22.53
CA ASP A 322 3.69 6.32 22.22
C ASP A 322 2.45 5.52 21.77
N LEU A 323 1.33 5.62 22.51
CA LEU A 323 0.06 4.99 22.13
C LEU A 323 -0.47 5.50 20.78
N ALA A 324 -0.39 6.81 20.52
CA ALA A 324 -0.85 7.37 19.25
C ALA A 324 0.04 6.93 18.08
N LYS A 325 1.34 6.78 18.31
CA LYS A 325 2.29 6.26 17.33
C LYS A 325 1.98 4.79 16.99
N ASP A 326 1.79 3.94 17.99
CA ASP A 326 1.46 2.53 17.78
C ASP A 326 0.15 2.37 16.98
N LYS A 327 -0.86 3.19 17.29
CA LYS A 327 -2.12 3.23 16.52
C LYS A 327 -1.92 3.68 15.08
N HIS A 328 -1.08 4.70 14.85
CA HIS A 328 -0.75 5.17 13.51
C HIS A 328 -0.01 4.09 12.71
N ASP A 329 0.99 3.45 13.32
CA ASP A 329 1.81 2.43 12.65
C ASP A 329 0.96 1.20 12.32
N ALA A 330 0.08 0.75 13.23
CA ALA A 330 -0.87 -0.33 12.98
C ALA A 330 -1.88 0.01 11.87
N ALA A 331 -2.43 1.24 11.86
CA ALA A 331 -3.36 1.67 10.82
C ALA A 331 -2.67 1.77 9.44
N LYS A 332 -1.42 2.24 9.41
CA LYS A 332 -0.60 2.30 8.20
C LYS A 332 -0.28 0.91 7.67
N GLU A 333 0.10 -0.03 8.54
CA GLU A 333 0.36 -1.42 8.15
C GLU A 333 -0.91 -2.08 7.60
N GLN A 334 -2.07 -1.83 8.21
CA GLN A 334 -3.35 -2.32 7.71
C GLN A 334 -3.66 -1.77 6.31
N ALA A 335 -3.48 -0.47 6.08
CA ALA A 335 -3.68 0.15 4.76
C ALA A 335 -2.72 -0.42 3.69
N GLN A 336 -1.48 -0.74 4.06
CA GLN A 336 -0.54 -1.40 3.15
C GLN A 336 -0.95 -2.84 2.84
N LYS A 337 -1.47 -3.57 3.83
CA LYS A 337 -1.89 -4.97 3.67
C LYS A 337 -3.12 -5.14 2.79
N ASP A 338 -4.10 -4.24 2.91
CA ASP A 338 -5.36 -4.33 2.15
C ASP A 338 -5.42 -3.42 0.91
N GLY A 339 -4.34 -2.67 0.64
CA GLY A 339 -4.23 -1.73 -0.49
C GLY A 339 -4.97 -0.41 -0.27
N GLY A 340 -5.66 -0.24 0.86
CA GLY A 340 -6.39 0.98 1.20
C GLY A 340 -7.59 1.24 0.29
N ALA A 341 -7.91 2.52 0.11
CA ALA A 341 -8.93 2.94 -0.84
C ALA A 341 -8.48 2.58 -2.25
N TRP A 342 -9.42 2.17 -3.10
CA TRP A 342 -9.13 1.92 -4.50
C TRP A 342 -8.84 3.23 -5.21
N LYS A 343 -7.82 3.26 -6.07
CA LYS A 343 -7.28 4.48 -6.64
C LYS A 343 -6.95 4.27 -8.12
N ILE A 344 -7.25 5.29 -8.92
CA ILE A 344 -6.67 5.49 -10.25
C ILE A 344 -6.02 6.87 -10.23
N LEU A 345 -4.74 6.94 -10.54
CA LEU A 345 -3.94 8.15 -10.37
C LEU A 345 -3.31 8.51 -11.70
N TRP A 346 -3.51 9.73 -12.17
CA TRP A 346 -3.03 10.17 -13.49
C TRP A 346 -1.52 10.04 -13.68
N TRP A 347 -0.72 10.13 -12.61
CA TRP A 347 0.73 10.00 -12.69
C TRP A 347 1.22 8.56 -12.93
N ASP A 348 0.36 7.56 -12.74
CA ASP A 348 0.65 6.17 -13.13
C ASP A 348 0.38 5.94 -14.63
N THR A 349 -0.18 6.96 -15.32
CA THR A 349 -0.55 6.93 -16.75
C THR A 349 -1.35 5.69 -17.17
N PRO A 350 -2.38 5.26 -16.41
CA PRO A 350 -3.07 4.03 -16.74
C PRO A 350 -3.93 4.21 -17.99
N ASP A 351 -3.90 3.22 -18.88
CA ASP A 351 -4.76 3.19 -20.06
C ASP A 351 -6.22 2.93 -19.66
N SER A 352 -7.13 3.79 -20.09
CA SER A 352 -8.52 3.72 -19.65
C SER A 352 -9.24 2.46 -20.14
N SER A 353 -8.87 1.91 -21.30
CA SER A 353 -9.46 0.66 -21.79
C SER A 353 -8.96 -0.54 -21.00
N GLN A 354 -7.67 -0.55 -20.63
CA GLN A 354 -7.09 -1.60 -19.81
C GLN A 354 -7.71 -1.61 -18.42
N GLU A 355 -7.82 -0.45 -17.75
CA GLU A 355 -8.45 -0.35 -16.42
C GLU A 355 -9.93 -0.77 -16.45
N MET A 356 -10.66 -0.42 -17.52
CA MET A 356 -12.02 -0.88 -17.74
C MET A 356 -12.07 -2.41 -17.83
N GLN A 357 -11.20 -3.02 -18.63
CA GLN A 357 -11.18 -4.48 -18.81
C GLN A 357 -10.80 -5.20 -17.51
N GLU A 358 -9.77 -4.73 -16.81
CA GLU A 358 -9.32 -5.29 -15.53
C GLU A 358 -10.41 -5.22 -14.46
N ALA A 359 -11.16 -4.11 -14.38
CA ALA A 359 -12.27 -3.96 -13.45
C ALA A 359 -13.41 -4.96 -13.76
N ILE A 360 -13.72 -5.18 -15.03
CA ILE A 360 -14.77 -6.10 -15.47
C ILE A 360 -14.34 -7.56 -15.26
N ASP A 361 -13.09 -7.89 -15.56
CA ASP A 361 -12.49 -9.21 -15.34
C ASP A 361 -12.45 -9.56 -13.84
N GLU A 362 -12.10 -8.60 -12.97
CA GLU A 362 -12.13 -8.79 -11.51
C GLU A 362 -13.55 -9.08 -11.00
N ALA A 363 -14.57 -8.46 -11.61
CA ALA A 363 -15.96 -8.75 -11.33
C ALA A 363 -16.40 -10.12 -11.88
N GLY A 364 -15.71 -10.67 -12.88
CA GLY A 364 -16.13 -11.85 -13.63
C GLY A 364 -17.39 -11.59 -14.46
N TRP A 365 -17.55 -10.34 -14.90
CA TRP A 365 -18.65 -9.89 -15.74
C TRP A 365 -18.17 -9.76 -17.19
N GLU A 366 -19.12 -9.54 -18.08
CA GLU A 366 -18.86 -9.30 -19.49
C GLU A 366 -19.60 -8.03 -19.92
N TRP A 367 -19.20 -7.50 -21.05
CA TRP A 367 -19.81 -6.31 -21.59
C TRP A 367 -19.97 -6.38 -23.10
N TYR A 368 -20.91 -5.59 -23.60
CA TYR A 368 -21.12 -5.42 -25.03
C TYR A 368 -21.61 -4.02 -25.34
N GLU A 369 -21.37 -3.60 -26.57
CA GLU A 369 -21.85 -2.34 -27.11
C GLU A 369 -23.31 -2.48 -27.54
N TRP A 370 -24.18 -1.68 -26.94
CA TRP A 370 -25.57 -1.57 -27.35
C TRP A 370 -25.85 -0.18 -27.91
N SER A 371 -26.61 -0.13 -29.00
CA SER A 371 -27.12 1.11 -29.56
C SER A 371 -28.59 0.98 -29.90
N GLY A 372 -29.34 2.07 -29.75
CA GLY A 372 -30.77 2.07 -30.01
C GLY A 372 -31.35 3.47 -30.09
N TRP A 373 -32.46 3.60 -30.79
CA TRP A 373 -33.23 4.86 -30.79
C TRP A 373 -33.72 5.19 -29.38
N ASN A 374 -33.72 6.48 -29.03
CA ASN A 374 -34.53 6.94 -27.93
C ASN A 374 -36.04 6.94 -28.31
N ALA A 375 -36.91 7.18 -27.32
CA ALA A 375 -38.36 7.03 -27.48
C ALA A 375 -38.97 7.84 -28.65
N ASP A 376 -38.45 9.03 -28.94
CA ASP A 376 -38.93 9.91 -30.03
C ASP A 376 -38.11 9.78 -31.33
N ARG A 377 -37.14 8.88 -31.39
CA ARG A 377 -36.22 8.67 -32.53
C ARG A 377 -35.46 9.93 -32.98
N THR A 378 -35.16 10.83 -32.05
CA THR A 378 -34.36 12.04 -32.33
C THR A 378 -32.87 11.86 -32.07
N ARG A 379 -32.47 10.79 -31.37
CA ARG A 379 -31.06 10.47 -31.08
C ARG A 379 -30.83 8.96 -30.96
N VAL A 380 -29.61 8.54 -31.30
CA VAL A 380 -29.15 7.16 -31.05
C VAL A 380 -28.44 7.10 -29.69
N LEU A 381 -29.03 6.37 -28.74
CA LEU A 381 -28.43 6.06 -27.45
C LEU A 381 -27.30 5.05 -27.64
N LYS A 382 -26.16 5.29 -26.98
CA LYS A 382 -24.98 4.42 -27.00
C LYS A 382 -24.69 3.97 -25.56
N GLN A 383 -24.68 2.66 -25.33
CA GLN A 383 -24.57 2.09 -23.99
C GLN A 383 -23.52 0.97 -23.96
N ILE A 384 -22.61 1.03 -23.00
CA ILE A 384 -21.83 -0.13 -22.56
C ILE A 384 -22.67 -0.86 -21.52
N ARG A 385 -23.14 -2.06 -21.86
CA ARG A 385 -23.97 -2.87 -20.97
C ARG A 385 -23.13 -3.93 -20.30
N LEU A 386 -23.05 -3.84 -18.97
CA LEU A 386 -22.37 -4.82 -18.12
C LEU A 386 -23.38 -5.88 -17.68
N VAL A 387 -23.07 -7.15 -17.93
CA VAL A 387 -23.90 -8.30 -17.51
C VAL A 387 -23.01 -9.46 -17.02
N PRO A 388 -23.51 -10.37 -16.16
CA PRO A 388 -22.71 -11.53 -15.73
C PRO A 388 -22.27 -12.44 -16.87
N ARG A 389 -23.08 -12.56 -17.93
CA ARG A 389 -22.76 -13.30 -19.16
C ARG A 389 -23.62 -12.78 -20.30
N VAL A 390 -23.00 -12.47 -21.44
CA VAL A 390 -23.67 -12.01 -22.67
C VAL A 390 -24.15 -13.21 -23.49
N GLY A 391 -25.31 -13.06 -24.14
CA GLY A 391 -25.84 -14.04 -25.08
C GLY A 391 -26.57 -15.21 -24.42
N ARG A 392 -27.08 -16.10 -25.26
CA ARG A 392 -27.86 -17.28 -24.87
C ARG A 392 -27.44 -18.49 -25.69
N ARG A 393 -27.77 -19.68 -25.19
CA ARG A 393 -27.58 -20.90 -25.96
C ARG A 393 -28.65 -21.05 -27.03
N GLN A 394 -28.25 -20.98 -28.28
CA GLN A 394 -29.12 -21.07 -29.45
C GLN A 394 -29.38 -22.53 -29.80
N THR A 395 -30.49 -23.07 -29.32
CA THR A 395 -30.89 -24.48 -29.58
C THR A 395 -31.74 -24.63 -30.84
N ASN A 396 -32.32 -23.53 -31.32
CA ASN A 396 -33.22 -23.52 -32.47
C ASN A 396 -32.49 -23.26 -33.79
N LEU A 397 -31.26 -22.75 -33.72
CA LEU A 397 -30.37 -22.55 -34.85
C LEU A 397 -29.41 -23.73 -34.98
N ARG A 398 -28.99 -24.02 -36.21
CA ARG A 398 -28.04 -25.12 -36.50
C ARG A 398 -27.04 -24.65 -37.53
N PHE A 399 -25.76 -24.71 -37.18
CA PHE A 399 -24.67 -24.35 -38.07
C PHE A 399 -24.07 -25.66 -38.59
N VAL A 400 -24.43 -26.02 -39.81
CA VAL A 400 -24.12 -27.31 -40.42
C VAL A 400 -23.17 -27.11 -41.60
N GLY A 401 -22.07 -27.86 -41.59
CA GLY A 401 -21.13 -27.91 -42.71
C GLY A 401 -21.85 -28.28 -44.01
N GLU A 402 -21.45 -27.64 -45.11
CA GLU A 402 -22.03 -27.84 -46.46
C GLU A 402 -23.51 -27.42 -46.62
N ALA A 403 -24.16 -26.89 -45.57
CA ALA A 403 -25.54 -26.39 -45.66
C ALA A 403 -25.61 -24.87 -45.51
N ASN A 404 -25.24 -24.34 -44.34
CA ASN A 404 -25.24 -22.90 -44.06
C ASN A 404 -23.87 -22.36 -43.62
N ILE A 405 -22.88 -23.24 -43.46
CA ILE A 405 -21.49 -22.83 -43.37
C ILE A 405 -20.92 -22.87 -44.79
N ILE A 406 -20.45 -21.72 -45.29
CA ILE A 406 -20.02 -21.53 -46.67
C ILE A 406 -18.67 -22.21 -46.92
N GLU A 407 -17.74 -22.05 -45.98
CA GLU A 407 -16.39 -22.58 -46.08
C GLU A 407 -16.24 -23.90 -45.29
N PRO A 408 -15.35 -24.82 -45.73
CA PRO A 408 -15.06 -26.03 -44.97
C PRO A 408 -14.60 -25.69 -43.54
N VAL A 409 -15.24 -26.31 -42.54
CA VAL A 409 -14.90 -26.07 -41.14
C VAL A 409 -13.50 -26.61 -40.83
N VAL A 410 -12.60 -25.71 -40.45
CA VAL A 410 -11.27 -26.09 -39.96
C VAL A 410 -11.37 -26.40 -38.47
N VAL A 411 -11.07 -27.65 -38.10
CA VAL A 411 -10.90 -28.05 -36.71
C VAL A 411 -9.42 -28.13 -36.38
N GLU A 412 -9.00 -27.32 -35.42
CA GLU A 412 -7.63 -27.33 -34.95
C GLU A 412 -7.48 -28.20 -33.70
N SER A 413 -6.33 -28.84 -33.58
CA SER A 413 -5.93 -29.55 -32.35
C SER A 413 -4.57 -29.04 -31.89
N ASP A 414 -4.55 -27.95 -31.11
CA ASP A 414 -3.30 -27.43 -30.59
C ASP A 414 -2.86 -28.19 -29.32
N VAL A 415 -2.21 -29.34 -29.52
CA VAL A 415 -1.62 -30.14 -28.43
C VAL A 415 -0.47 -29.38 -27.75
N SER A 416 0.14 -28.39 -28.40
CA SER A 416 1.24 -27.61 -27.83
C SER A 416 0.77 -26.75 -26.65
N GLN A 417 -0.46 -26.26 -26.69
CA GLN A 417 -1.06 -25.47 -25.61
C GLN A 417 -1.66 -26.30 -24.46
N TYR A 418 -1.71 -27.62 -24.62
CA TYR A 418 -2.28 -28.53 -23.63
C TYR A 418 -1.66 -28.36 -22.23
N ALA A 419 -2.50 -28.33 -21.21
CA ALA A 419 -2.12 -28.42 -19.81
C ALA A 419 -3.27 -29.05 -19.00
N ASN A 420 -2.93 -29.89 -18.02
CA ASN A 420 -3.89 -30.45 -17.05
C ASN A 420 -3.66 -29.92 -15.63
N THR A 421 -2.74 -28.98 -15.47
CA THR A 421 -2.57 -28.20 -14.25
C THR A 421 -2.29 -26.74 -14.61
N VAL A 422 -2.98 -25.81 -13.98
CA VAL A 422 -2.74 -24.37 -14.10
C VAL A 422 -2.35 -23.83 -12.73
N LEU A 423 -1.23 -23.09 -12.69
CA LEU A 423 -0.81 -22.27 -11.56
C LEU A 423 -1.12 -20.81 -11.89
N ALA A 424 -2.18 -20.27 -11.30
CA ALA A 424 -2.53 -18.87 -11.45
C ALA A 424 -1.86 -18.03 -10.35
N ILE A 425 -1.20 -16.94 -10.75
CA ILE A 425 -0.52 -15.99 -9.87
C ILE A 425 -1.27 -14.66 -9.92
N GLY A 426 -1.95 -14.30 -8.83
CA GLY A 426 -2.73 -13.07 -8.71
C GLY A 426 -1.92 -11.87 -8.20
N ALA A 427 -2.61 -10.87 -7.65
CA ALA A 427 -2.00 -9.69 -7.08
C ALA A 427 -1.01 -10.01 -5.93
N GLY A 428 0.01 -9.14 -5.79
CA GLY A 428 1.04 -9.19 -4.74
C GLY A 428 2.46 -9.37 -5.29
N GLU A 429 3.46 -9.12 -4.45
CA GLU A 429 4.88 -9.19 -4.83
C GLU A 429 5.58 -10.42 -4.22
N GLY A 430 6.43 -11.06 -5.02
CA GLY A 430 7.33 -12.11 -4.55
C GLY A 430 6.61 -13.28 -3.86
N ARG A 431 6.86 -13.46 -2.56
CA ARG A 431 6.28 -14.55 -1.76
C ARG A 431 4.80 -14.31 -1.43
N ASP A 432 4.38 -13.05 -1.37
CA ASP A 432 3.05 -12.64 -0.89
C ASP A 432 2.02 -12.58 -2.02
N ALA A 433 2.44 -12.83 -3.26
CA ALA A 433 1.54 -12.96 -4.40
C ALA A 433 0.50 -14.08 -4.18
N LEU A 434 -0.76 -13.79 -4.51
CA LEU A 434 -1.83 -14.79 -4.50
C LEU A 434 -1.47 -15.94 -5.44
N ARG A 435 -1.63 -17.17 -4.97
CA ARG A 435 -1.36 -18.38 -5.77
C ARG A 435 -2.50 -19.37 -5.62
N VAL A 436 -2.99 -19.84 -6.77
CA VAL A 436 -3.96 -20.92 -6.84
C VAL A 436 -3.47 -21.94 -7.85
N THR A 437 -3.46 -23.22 -7.45
CA THR A 437 -3.18 -24.33 -8.36
C THR A 437 -4.47 -25.11 -8.57
N VAL A 438 -4.90 -25.22 -9.81
CA VAL A 438 -6.03 -26.06 -10.22
C VAL A 438 -5.53 -27.15 -11.15
N GLY A 439 -6.08 -28.35 -11.02
CA GLY A 439 -5.73 -29.47 -11.89
C GLY A 439 -6.92 -30.37 -12.12
N ALA A 440 -6.86 -31.13 -13.20
CA ALA A 440 -7.85 -32.13 -13.54
C ALA A 440 -7.16 -33.48 -13.72
N THR A 441 -7.90 -34.54 -13.37
CA THR A 441 -7.42 -35.91 -13.59
C THR A 441 -7.60 -36.26 -15.07
N ASP A 442 -6.51 -36.62 -15.73
CA ASP A 442 -6.48 -37.08 -17.11
C ASP A 442 -5.50 -38.25 -17.22
N THR A 443 -5.69 -39.09 -18.23
CA THR A 443 -4.83 -40.19 -18.66
C THR A 443 -3.46 -39.74 -19.19
N ARG A 444 -3.31 -38.45 -19.54
CA ARG A 444 -2.08 -37.85 -20.07
C ARG A 444 -1.13 -37.42 -18.95
N ARG A 445 0.17 -37.32 -19.28
CA ARG A 445 1.21 -36.83 -18.36
C ARG A 445 0.87 -35.43 -17.83
N ARG A 446 1.16 -35.18 -16.55
CA ARG A 446 1.01 -33.85 -15.94
C ARG A 446 1.84 -32.80 -16.69
N LYS A 447 1.17 -31.77 -17.20
CA LYS A 447 1.78 -30.58 -17.80
C LYS A 447 1.20 -29.35 -17.11
N LEU A 448 2.09 -28.63 -16.43
CA LEU A 448 1.77 -27.43 -15.66
C LEU A 448 2.06 -26.19 -16.49
N VAL A 449 1.13 -25.24 -16.50
CA VAL A 449 1.35 -23.90 -17.03
C VAL A 449 1.09 -22.87 -15.94
N ALA A 450 2.01 -21.90 -15.82
CA ALA A 450 1.82 -20.74 -14.96
C ALA A 450 1.19 -19.60 -15.76
N VAL A 451 0.19 -18.93 -15.19
CA VAL A 451 -0.47 -17.77 -15.79
C VAL A 451 -0.52 -16.63 -14.79
N ASP A 452 -0.06 -15.46 -15.22
CA ASP A 452 -0.05 -14.25 -14.41
C ASP A 452 -1.36 -13.46 -14.59
N MET A 453 -2.03 -13.18 -13.48
CA MET A 453 -3.32 -12.48 -13.38
C MET A 453 -3.24 -11.42 -12.28
N LYS A 454 -2.24 -10.53 -12.38
CA LYS A 454 -1.85 -9.57 -11.33
C LYS A 454 -2.95 -8.59 -10.92
N HIS A 455 -3.94 -8.37 -11.78
CA HIS A 455 -5.11 -7.53 -11.51
C HIS A 455 -6.07 -8.17 -10.49
N ILE A 456 -6.06 -9.50 -10.33
CA ILE A 456 -7.00 -10.19 -9.43
C ILE A 456 -6.50 -10.16 -7.98
N THR A 457 -7.23 -9.43 -7.13
CA THR A 457 -6.91 -9.25 -5.71
C THR A 457 -7.58 -10.26 -4.77
N ARG A 458 -8.50 -11.10 -5.29
CA ARG A 458 -9.27 -12.07 -4.50
C ARG A 458 -8.98 -13.50 -4.91
N LYS A 459 -8.67 -14.35 -3.93
CA LYS A 459 -8.39 -15.77 -4.16
C LYS A 459 -9.53 -16.52 -4.86
N ALA A 460 -10.79 -16.21 -4.53
CA ALA A 460 -11.95 -16.85 -5.15
C ALA A 460 -12.07 -16.52 -6.64
N SER A 461 -11.93 -15.24 -7.01
CA SER A 461 -11.90 -14.81 -8.42
C SER A 461 -10.74 -15.44 -9.18
N LEU A 462 -9.55 -15.52 -8.55
CA LEU A 462 -8.37 -16.14 -9.15
C LEU A 462 -8.59 -17.64 -9.43
N GLU A 463 -9.28 -18.34 -8.54
CA GLU A 463 -9.62 -19.75 -8.74
C GLU A 463 -10.62 -19.96 -9.88
N VAL A 464 -11.60 -19.08 -10.05
CA VAL A 464 -12.55 -19.11 -11.18
C VAL A 464 -11.81 -18.91 -12.50
N ALA A 465 -10.95 -17.89 -12.58
CA ALA A 465 -10.14 -17.61 -13.75
C ALA A 465 -9.17 -18.77 -14.07
N ALA A 466 -8.51 -19.34 -13.06
CA ALA A 466 -7.63 -20.50 -13.22
C ALA A 466 -8.38 -21.72 -13.78
N ARG A 467 -9.62 -21.97 -13.32
CA ARG A 467 -10.46 -23.06 -13.85
C ARG A 467 -10.93 -22.81 -15.28
N ALA A 468 -11.22 -21.56 -15.65
CA ALA A 468 -11.52 -21.20 -17.02
C ALA A 468 -10.33 -21.50 -17.94
N GLU A 469 -9.13 -21.08 -17.55
CA GLU A 469 -7.89 -21.35 -18.27
C GLU A 469 -7.56 -22.85 -18.38
N LEU A 470 -7.77 -23.61 -17.29
CA LEU A 470 -7.60 -25.06 -17.31
C LEU A 470 -8.56 -25.72 -18.30
N ARG A 471 -9.84 -25.30 -18.33
CA ARG A 471 -10.81 -25.83 -19.29
C ARG A 471 -10.42 -25.51 -20.72
N ARG A 472 -9.90 -24.31 -21.01
CA ARG A 472 -9.37 -23.93 -22.34
C ARG A 472 -8.24 -24.87 -22.76
N ARG A 473 -7.24 -25.05 -21.90
CA ARG A 473 -6.04 -25.87 -22.21
C ARG A 473 -6.28 -27.36 -22.27
N MET A 474 -7.33 -27.89 -21.64
CA MET A 474 -7.64 -29.31 -21.71
C MET A 474 -8.37 -29.72 -23.00
N ARG A 475 -8.80 -28.75 -23.82
CA ARG A 475 -9.53 -29.05 -25.07
C ARG A 475 -8.63 -29.78 -26.05
N ARG A 476 -9.27 -30.67 -26.82
CA ARG A 476 -8.61 -31.45 -27.87
C ARG A 476 -8.83 -30.87 -29.25
N LEU A 477 -9.97 -30.22 -29.45
CA LEU A 477 -10.43 -29.69 -30.72
C LEU A 477 -10.98 -28.27 -30.51
N SER A 478 -10.59 -27.33 -31.37
CA SER A 478 -11.14 -25.98 -31.48
C SER A 478 -11.67 -25.72 -32.90
N VAL A 479 -12.65 -24.84 -32.99
CA VAL A 479 -13.09 -24.23 -34.25
C VAL A 479 -13.05 -22.75 -33.96
N ASP A 480 -12.16 -22.05 -34.63
CA ASP A 480 -11.79 -20.68 -34.27
C ASP A 480 -12.57 -19.65 -35.09
N ALA A 481 -12.94 -19.99 -36.32
CA ALA A 481 -13.75 -19.16 -37.18
C ALA A 481 -14.60 -20.00 -38.16
N ILE A 482 -15.74 -19.45 -38.56
CA ILE A 482 -16.58 -19.97 -39.65
C ILE A 482 -17.18 -18.81 -40.45
N ARG A 483 -17.38 -19.02 -41.75
CA ARG A 483 -18.19 -18.15 -42.61
C ARG A 483 -19.57 -18.76 -42.83
N VAL A 484 -20.63 -17.98 -42.62
CA VAL A 484 -22.02 -18.45 -42.58
C VAL A 484 -22.87 -17.69 -43.60
N ASP A 485 -23.75 -18.40 -44.28
CA ASP A 485 -24.84 -17.82 -45.08
C ASP A 485 -25.98 -17.38 -44.15
N ALA A 486 -26.09 -16.07 -44.00
CA ALA A 486 -27.03 -15.38 -43.14
C ALA A 486 -28.44 -15.23 -43.75
N SER A 487 -28.63 -15.64 -45.01
CA SER A 487 -29.95 -15.74 -45.63
C SER A 487 -30.64 -17.08 -45.31
N HIS A 488 -29.87 -18.07 -44.83
CA HIS A 488 -30.37 -19.41 -44.57
C HIS A 488 -31.25 -19.45 -43.30
N PRO A 489 -32.42 -20.14 -43.30
CA PRO A 489 -33.33 -20.18 -42.14
C PRO A 489 -32.72 -20.70 -40.82
N ASN A 490 -31.67 -21.51 -40.90
CA ASN A 490 -30.96 -22.03 -39.74
C ASN A 490 -29.95 -21.05 -39.12
N ALA A 491 -29.65 -19.93 -39.79
CA ALA A 491 -28.73 -18.90 -39.34
C ALA A 491 -29.15 -17.54 -39.92
N GLU A 492 -30.43 -17.17 -39.81
CA GLU A 492 -30.94 -15.93 -40.39
C GLU A 492 -30.34 -14.70 -39.68
N LYS A 493 -29.93 -13.68 -40.45
CA LYS A 493 -29.36 -12.42 -39.93
C LYS A 493 -30.24 -11.81 -38.83
N GLY A 494 -29.67 -11.62 -37.65
CA GLY A 494 -30.36 -11.06 -36.47
C GLY A 494 -30.98 -12.09 -35.53
N THR A 495 -30.93 -13.40 -35.84
CA THR A 495 -31.38 -14.47 -34.92
C THR A 495 -30.31 -14.92 -33.92
N PHE A 496 -29.04 -14.60 -34.21
CA PHE A 496 -27.87 -14.81 -33.37
C PHE A 496 -27.05 -13.52 -33.25
N GLY A 497 -26.29 -13.40 -32.16
CA GLY A 497 -25.44 -12.24 -31.88
C GLY A 497 -24.18 -12.59 -31.08
N VAL A 498 -23.34 -11.61 -30.82
CA VAL A 498 -22.15 -11.78 -29.97
C VAL A 498 -22.55 -12.28 -28.58
N GLY A 499 -21.73 -13.20 -28.05
CA GLY A 499 -21.95 -13.90 -26.79
C GLY A 499 -22.85 -15.14 -26.89
N ASP A 500 -23.62 -15.34 -27.96
CA ASP A 500 -24.47 -16.52 -28.11
C ASP A 500 -23.65 -17.81 -28.26
N GLU A 501 -24.20 -18.92 -27.75
CA GLU A 501 -23.62 -20.25 -27.95
C GLU A 501 -24.35 -20.95 -29.09
N ILE A 502 -23.61 -21.41 -30.09
CA ILE A 502 -24.11 -22.08 -31.29
C ILE A 502 -23.53 -23.49 -31.41
N LEU A 503 -24.32 -24.41 -31.98
CA LEU A 503 -23.88 -25.77 -32.28
C LEU A 503 -23.36 -25.85 -33.71
N ILE A 504 -22.09 -26.20 -33.84
CA ILE A 504 -21.44 -26.50 -35.11
C ILE A 504 -21.48 -28.01 -35.31
N ASP A 505 -22.06 -28.46 -36.41
CA ASP A 505 -22.17 -29.85 -36.84
C ASP A 505 -21.53 -29.99 -38.22
N ALA A 506 -20.31 -30.50 -38.28
CA ALA A 506 -19.54 -30.61 -39.52
C ALA A 506 -18.97 -32.02 -39.68
N GLU A 507 -18.91 -32.50 -40.92
CA GLU A 507 -18.20 -33.72 -41.27
C GLU A 507 -16.79 -33.35 -41.76
N ILE A 508 -15.78 -33.95 -41.13
CA ILE A 508 -14.38 -33.64 -41.39
C ILE A 508 -13.69 -34.93 -41.82
N GLU A 509 -13.05 -34.90 -42.98
CA GLU A 509 -12.53 -36.09 -43.68
C GLU A 509 -11.75 -37.06 -42.78
N HIS A 510 -10.90 -36.55 -41.89
CA HIS A 510 -10.03 -37.35 -41.02
C HIS A 510 -10.51 -37.49 -39.56
N LEU A 511 -11.55 -36.75 -39.15
CA LEU A 511 -12.11 -36.80 -37.78
C LEU A 511 -13.54 -37.36 -37.72
N GLY A 512 -14.18 -37.57 -38.89
CA GLY A 512 -15.58 -37.90 -39.01
C GLY A 512 -16.49 -36.73 -38.64
N ARG A 513 -17.73 -37.05 -38.23
CA ARG A 513 -18.72 -36.05 -37.81
C ARG A 513 -18.38 -35.47 -36.44
N VAL A 514 -18.18 -34.15 -36.38
CA VAL A 514 -17.83 -33.39 -35.19
C VAL A 514 -18.98 -32.47 -34.81
N ARG A 515 -19.37 -32.50 -33.53
CA ARG A 515 -20.40 -31.63 -32.96
C ARG A 515 -19.86 -30.86 -31.78
N LEU A 516 -19.72 -29.54 -31.94
CA LEU A 516 -19.08 -28.68 -30.95
C LEU A 516 -19.95 -27.46 -30.67
N TRP A 517 -20.19 -27.20 -29.38
CA TRP A 517 -20.74 -25.93 -28.96
C TRP A 517 -19.64 -24.89 -28.92
N ARG A 518 -19.86 -23.77 -29.60
CA ARG A 518 -18.96 -22.63 -29.65
C ARG A 518 -19.71 -21.38 -29.28
N ARG A 519 -18.98 -20.43 -28.71
CA ARG A 519 -19.52 -19.14 -28.37
C ARG A 519 -19.10 -18.13 -29.42
N ILE A 520 -19.98 -17.22 -29.81
CA ILE A 520 -19.62 -16.17 -30.76
C ILE A 520 -18.89 -15.06 -30.00
N GLU A 521 -17.62 -14.84 -30.30
CA GLU A 521 -16.82 -13.74 -29.73
C GLU A 521 -16.89 -12.50 -30.60
N GLU A 522 -16.80 -12.67 -31.92
CA GLU A 522 -16.92 -11.57 -32.88
C GLU A 522 -17.82 -12.01 -34.04
N ILE A 523 -18.59 -11.06 -34.57
CA ILE A 523 -19.38 -11.22 -35.79
C ILE A 523 -18.98 -10.09 -36.71
N GLU A 524 -18.73 -10.38 -37.99
CA GLU A 524 -18.58 -9.40 -39.05
C GLU A 524 -19.54 -9.73 -40.20
N TRP A 525 -20.52 -8.85 -40.44
CA TRP A 525 -21.43 -8.98 -41.56
C TRP A 525 -20.75 -8.51 -42.85
N ILE A 526 -20.75 -9.37 -43.86
CA ILE A 526 -20.21 -9.08 -45.20
C ILE A 526 -21.39 -8.93 -46.15
N GLY A 527 -21.65 -7.70 -46.58
CA GLY A 527 -22.84 -7.40 -47.37
C GLY A 527 -24.15 -7.68 -46.62
N LEU A 528 -25.12 -8.29 -47.31
CA LEU A 528 -26.46 -8.56 -46.77
C LEU A 528 -26.63 -9.99 -46.24
N ASP A 529 -25.93 -10.94 -46.84
CA ASP A 529 -26.27 -12.37 -46.74
C ASP A 529 -25.13 -13.23 -46.17
N GLU A 530 -23.97 -12.66 -45.82
CA GLU A 530 -22.84 -13.42 -45.27
C GLU A 530 -22.37 -12.87 -43.93
N ALA A 531 -21.83 -13.76 -43.08
CA ALA A 531 -21.25 -13.40 -41.79
C ALA A 531 -20.01 -14.22 -41.48
N ASP A 532 -18.93 -13.53 -41.13
CA ASP A 532 -17.74 -14.13 -40.53
C ASP A 532 -17.90 -14.15 -39.01
N LEU A 533 -17.84 -15.34 -38.43
CA LEU A 533 -17.97 -15.54 -36.99
C LEU A 533 -16.63 -15.99 -36.44
N LYS A 534 -16.09 -15.23 -35.48
CA LYS A 534 -15.00 -15.67 -34.63
C LYS A 534 -15.55 -16.34 -33.39
N LEU A 535 -15.02 -17.50 -33.09
CA LEU A 535 -15.61 -18.44 -32.16
C LEU A 535 -14.70 -18.70 -30.98
N GLY A 536 -15.27 -18.49 -29.81
CA GLY A 536 -14.69 -18.76 -28.52
C GLY A 536 -15.23 -20.00 -27.85
N ASP A 537 -14.79 -20.13 -26.61
CA ASP A 537 -15.14 -21.21 -25.72
C ASP A 537 -16.42 -20.93 -24.91
N VAL A 538 -17.22 -21.98 -24.68
CA VAL A 538 -18.39 -21.99 -23.79
C VAL A 538 -17.99 -22.12 -22.32
#